data_AF-A0A914XR13-F1
#
_entry.id   AF-A0A914XR13-F1
#
_cell.length_a   1.000
_cell.length_b   1.000
_cell.length_c   1.000
_cell.angle_alpha   90.00
_cell.angle_beta   90.00
_cell.angle_gamma   90.00
#
_symmetry.space_group_name_H-M   'P 1'
#
loop_
_entity.id
_entity.type
_entity.pdbx_description
1 polymer ?
#
loop_
_entity_poly.entity_id
_entity_poly.type
_entity_poly.pdbx_seq_one_letter_code
_entity_poly.pdbx_strand_id
1 'polypeptide(L)'
;MASKNILSDIGLLCNKLREDLFVPASKKFFPILQKYIKEAGNGYLTESGPTWIDFFFAEEFDSMNHLSPGFYETYPEFKELNSKIHSLPQLQEYLKTRPQSAL
;
A
#
# COMPACT_ATOMS: atom_id res chain seq x y z
N MET A 1 0.19 -20.20 -31.25
CA MET A 1 -0.25 -21.18 -30.21
C MET A 1 0.69 -21.23 -28.99
N ALA A 2 2.00 -20.96 -29.10
CA ALA A 2 2.91 -20.98 -27.96
C ALA A 2 2.72 -19.86 -26.90
N SER A 3 2.21 -18.67 -27.27
CA SER A 3 2.11 -17.54 -26.33
C SER A 3 0.94 -17.63 -25.33
N LYS A 4 -0.09 -18.45 -25.62
CA LYS A 4 -1.25 -18.61 -24.74
C LYS A 4 -0.92 -19.36 -23.45
N ASN A 5 0.05 -20.28 -23.51
CA ASN A 5 0.49 -21.07 -22.35
C ASN A 5 1.38 -20.24 -21.40
N ILE A 6 2.22 -19.35 -21.94
CA ILE A 6 3.12 -18.53 -21.12
C ILE A 6 2.33 -17.55 -20.22
N LEU A 7 1.29 -16.91 -20.76
CA LEU A 7 0.48 -15.97 -19.98
C LEU A 7 -0.35 -16.68 -18.89
N SER A 8 -0.85 -17.89 -19.17
CA SER A 8 -1.54 -18.70 -18.14
C SER A 8 -0.59 -19.17 -17.04
N ASP A 9 0.64 -19.56 -17.41
CA ASP A 9 1.65 -20.03 -16.46
C ASP A 9 2.13 -18.90 -15.54
N ILE A 10 2.30 -17.68 -16.08
CA ILE A 10 2.61 -16.48 -15.30
C ILE A 10 1.47 -16.17 -14.32
N GLY A 11 0.21 -16.20 -14.79
CA GLY A 11 -0.95 -15.98 -13.92
C GLY A 11 -1.03 -16.99 -12.77
N LEU A 12 -0.76 -18.27 -13.06
CA LEU A 12 -0.72 -19.32 -12.04
C LEU A 12 0.40 -19.09 -11.02
N LEU A 13 1.59 -18.68 -11.48
CA LEU A 13 2.72 -18.35 -10.61
C LEU A 13 2.43 -17.15 -9.71
N CYS A 14 1.86 -16.07 -10.26
CA CYS A 14 1.48 -14.88 -9.49
C CYS A 14 0.47 -15.22 -8.40
N ASN A 15 -0.54 -16.04 -8.71
CA ASN A 15 -1.51 -16.50 -7.72
C ASN A 15 -0.83 -17.32 -6.62
N LYS A 16 0.10 -18.22 -6.99
CA LYS A 16 0.84 -19.00 -6.00
C LYS A 16 1.69 -18.12 -5.07
N LEU A 17 2.43 -17.16 -5.61
CA LEU A 17 3.21 -16.22 -4.79
C LEU A 17 2.32 -15.39 -3.85
N ARG A 18 1.13 -14.99 -4.33
CA ARG A 18 0.16 -14.27 -3.53
C ARG A 18 -0.31 -15.09 -2.33
N GLU A 19 -0.78 -16.32 -2.58
CA GLU A 19 -1.37 -17.17 -1.54
C GLU A 19 -0.32 -17.74 -0.58
N ASP A 20 0.83 -18.18 -1.10
CA ASP A 20 1.84 -18.87 -0.29
C ASP A 20 2.75 -17.90 0.50
N LEU A 21 2.96 -16.67 -0.01
CA LEU A 21 3.92 -15.73 0.59
C LEU A 21 3.27 -14.42 1.01
N PHE A 22 2.63 -13.70 0.07
CA PHE A 22 2.14 -12.34 0.33
C PHE A 22 1.04 -12.32 1.39
N VAL A 23 -0.03 -13.10 1.22
CA VAL A 23 -1.17 -13.11 2.15
C VAL A 23 -0.75 -13.49 3.58
N PRO A 24 0.06 -14.54 3.81
CA PRO A 24 0.58 -14.85 5.14
C PRO A 24 1.46 -13.74 5.73
N ALA A 25 2.34 -13.13 4.92
CA ALA A 25 3.19 -12.04 5.37
C ALA A 25 2.38 -10.79 5.75
N SER A 26 1.41 -10.41 4.92
CA SER A 26 0.47 -9.31 5.18
C SER A 26 -0.32 -9.53 6.46
N LYS A 27 -0.89 -10.73 6.67
CA LYS A 27 -1.62 -11.08 7.90
C LYS A 27 -0.76 -10.97 9.16
N LYS A 28 0.56 -11.14 9.04
CA LYS A 28 1.50 -10.98 10.16
C LYS A 28 1.92 -9.53 10.35
N PHE A 29 2.17 -8.80 9.26
CA PHE A 29 2.80 -7.48 9.30
C PHE A 29 1.80 -6.34 9.48
N PHE A 30 0.68 -6.34 8.76
CA PHE A 30 -0.28 -5.24 8.79
C PHE A 30 -0.89 -4.97 10.17
N PRO A 31 -1.19 -5.98 11.02
CA PRO A 31 -1.64 -5.72 12.39
C PRO A 31 -0.65 -4.91 13.23
N ILE A 32 0.65 -4.99 12.93
CA ILE A 32 1.68 -4.20 13.62
C ILE A 32 1.56 -2.73 13.21
N LEU A 33 1.35 -2.44 11.93
CA LEU A 33 1.16 -1.06 11.45
C LEU A 33 -0.16 -0.47 11.95
N GLN A 34 -1.25 -1.24 11.91
CA GLN A 34 -2.54 -0.83 12.48
C GLN A 34 -2.41 -0.49 13.97
N LYS A 35 -1.65 -1.31 14.72
CA LYS A 35 -1.35 -1.04 16.13
C LYS A 35 -0.62 0.29 16.30
N TYR A 36 0.42 0.58 15.51
CA TYR A 36 1.14 1.85 15.60
C TYR A 36 0.26 3.06 15.28
N ILE A 37 -0.56 2.99 14.23
CA ILE A 37 -1.51 4.07 13.90
C ILE A 37 -2.48 4.30 15.06
N LYS A 38 -2.99 3.22 15.65
CA LYS A 38 -3.91 3.29 16.79
C LYS A 38 -3.26 3.87 18.04
N GLU A 39 -2.04 3.43 18.37
CA GLU A 39 -1.30 3.91 19.54
C GLU A 39 -0.90 5.39 19.41
N ALA A 40 -0.50 5.81 18.21
CA ALA A 40 -0.17 7.22 17.94
C ALA A 40 -1.38 8.16 18.12
N GLY A 41 -2.60 7.68 17.87
CA GLY A 41 -3.86 8.40 18.12
C GLY A 41 -4.08 9.66 17.28
N ASN A 42 -3.14 10.01 16.40
CA ASN A 42 -3.15 11.21 15.58
C ASN A 42 -3.32 10.92 14.08
N GLY A 43 -3.49 9.64 13.70
CA GLY A 43 -3.63 9.19 12.31
C GLY A 43 -2.31 9.09 11.52
N TYR A 44 -1.16 9.19 12.19
CA TYR A 44 0.17 8.83 11.66
C TYR A 44 0.65 7.55 12.35
N LEU A 45 1.77 7.00 11.89
CA LEU A 45 2.44 5.86 12.49
C LEU A 45 3.18 6.19 13.79
N THR A 46 3.39 7.48 14.09
CA THR A 46 4.09 7.93 15.30
C THR A 46 3.36 9.08 16.00
N GLU A 47 3.50 9.16 17.32
CA GLU A 47 2.92 10.23 18.13
C GLU A 47 3.47 11.63 17.78
N SER A 48 4.69 11.70 17.22
CA SER A 48 5.38 12.96 16.90
C SER A 48 4.86 13.68 15.65
N GLY A 49 3.87 13.11 14.95
CA GLY A 49 3.34 13.65 13.70
C GLY A 49 3.93 12.96 12.46
N PRO A 50 3.90 13.61 11.28
CA PRO A 50 4.36 12.99 10.04
C PRO A 50 5.88 12.83 10.05
N THR A 51 6.33 11.61 9.83
CA THR A 51 7.73 11.25 9.64
C THR A 51 7.91 10.57 8.28
N TRP A 52 9.14 10.35 7.85
CA TRP A 52 9.42 9.71 6.55
C TRP A 52 8.73 8.35 6.37
N ILE A 53 8.46 7.62 7.48
CA ILE A 53 7.81 6.31 7.43
C ILE A 53 6.35 6.39 6.97
N ASP A 54 5.67 7.49 7.27
CA ASP A 54 4.30 7.73 6.85
C ASP A 54 4.22 7.93 5.34
N PHE A 55 5.19 8.64 4.76
CA PHE A 55 5.29 8.82 3.30
C PHE A 55 5.63 7.49 2.61
N PHE A 56 6.55 6.71 3.18
CA PHE A 56 6.90 5.39 2.66
C PHE A 56 5.68 4.47 2.59
N PHE A 57 4.95 4.33 3.70
CA PHE A 57 3.77 3.45 3.72
C PHE A 57 2.59 4.02 2.95
N ALA A 58 2.40 5.34 2.89
CA ALA A 58 1.36 5.93 2.05
C ALA A 58 1.51 5.49 0.58
N GLU A 59 2.71 5.60 0.00
CA GLU A 59 2.96 5.20 -1.39
C GLU A 59 2.93 3.66 -1.56
N GLU A 60 3.47 2.91 -0.59
CA GLU A 60 3.45 1.45 -0.63
C GLU A 60 2.01 0.91 -0.63
N PHE A 61 1.14 1.47 0.21
CA PHE A 61 -0.27 1.07 0.27
C PHE A 61 -1.05 1.45 -0.98
N ASP A 62 -0.68 2.55 -1.64
CA ASP A 62 -1.29 2.93 -2.91
C ASP A 62 -0.92 1.92 -4.01
N SER A 63 0.35 1.53 -4.05
CA SER A 63 0.86 0.48 -4.94
C SER A 63 0.19 -0.87 -4.65
N MET A 64 0.01 -1.24 -3.38
CA MET A 64 -0.71 -2.45 -2.99
C MET A 64 -2.17 -2.44 -3.44
N ASN A 65 -2.85 -1.29 -3.33
CA ASN A 65 -4.22 -1.15 -3.79
C ASN A 65 -4.35 -1.20 -5.32
N HIS A 66 -3.37 -0.66 -6.05
CA HIS A 66 -3.28 -0.83 -7.51
C HIS A 66 -3.14 -2.32 -7.89
N LEU A 67 -2.22 -3.03 -7.24
CA LEU A 67 -1.92 -4.43 -7.53
C LEU A 67 -3.00 -5.41 -7.02
N SER A 68 -3.77 -5.00 -6.01
CA SER A 68 -4.80 -5.81 -5.38
C SER A 68 -6.04 -4.97 -5.09
N PRO A 69 -6.91 -4.74 -6.11
CA PRO A 69 -8.16 -4.01 -5.93
C PRO A 69 -8.98 -4.59 -4.76
N GLY A 70 -9.45 -3.75 -3.84
CA GLY A 70 -10.07 -4.18 -2.58
C GLY A 70 -9.19 -4.04 -1.34
N PHE A 71 -7.90 -3.67 -1.52
CA PHE A 71 -6.96 -3.54 -0.41
C PHE A 71 -7.42 -2.50 0.61
N TYR A 72 -7.79 -1.30 0.15
CA TYR A 72 -8.23 -0.24 1.05
C TYR A 72 -9.59 -0.51 1.71
N GLU A 73 -10.47 -1.27 1.06
CA GLU A 73 -11.72 -1.74 1.66
C GLU A 73 -11.45 -2.73 2.80
N THR A 74 -10.37 -3.50 2.68
CA THR A 74 -9.92 -4.44 3.72
C THR A 74 -9.17 -3.74 4.85
N TYR A 75 -8.41 -2.69 4.53
CA TYR A 75 -7.56 -1.94 5.46
C TYR A 75 -7.82 -0.42 5.37
N PRO A 76 -8.97 0.05 5.89
CA PRO A 76 -9.38 1.45 5.76
C PRO A 76 -8.41 2.44 6.43
N GLU A 77 -7.78 2.06 7.54
CA GLU A 77 -6.78 2.91 8.22
C GLU A 77 -5.55 3.22 7.35
N PHE A 78 -5.19 2.33 6.42
CA PHE A 78 -4.10 2.58 5.47
C PHE A 78 -4.52 3.59 4.39
N LYS A 79 -5.79 3.56 3.97
CA LYS A 79 -6.35 4.58 3.09
C LYS A 79 -6.39 5.95 3.76
N GLU A 80 -6.75 5.98 5.04
CA GLU A 80 -6.76 7.21 5.83
C GLU A 80 -5.36 7.80 5.98
N LEU A 81 -4.34 6.98 6.29
CA LEU A 81 -2.95 7.41 6.32
C LEU A 81 -2.50 7.98 4.97
N ASN A 82 -2.77 7.26 3.87
CA ASN A 82 -2.44 7.72 2.53
C ASN A 82 -3.11 9.07 2.23
N SER A 83 -4.42 9.18 2.46
CA SER A 83 -5.19 10.42 2.23
C SER A 83 -4.65 11.59 3.04
N LYS A 84 -4.26 11.34 4.30
CA LYS A 84 -3.69 12.34 5.19
C LYS A 84 -2.36 12.86 4.68
N ILE A 85 -1.44 11.97 4.27
CA ILE A 85 -0.16 12.37 3.67
C ILE A 85 -0.36 13.12 2.37
N HIS A 86 -1.25 12.64 1.50
CA HIS A 86 -1.56 13.28 0.22
C HIS A 86 -2.33 14.60 0.36
N SER A 87 -2.84 14.93 1.55
CA SER A 87 -3.46 16.24 1.84
C SER A 87 -2.46 17.31 2.28
N LEU A 88 -1.20 16.96 2.54
CA LEU A 88 -0.20 17.91 3.03
C LEU A 88 0.03 19.02 1.98
N PRO A 89 -0.11 20.32 2.34
CA PRO A 89 0.04 21.42 1.38
C PRO A 89 1.40 21.42 0.68
N GLN A 90 2.45 21.03 1.40
CA GLN A 90 3.83 20.98 0.89
C GLN A 90 4.02 19.90 -0.18
N LEU A 91 3.16 18.87 -0.19
CA LEU A 91 3.26 17.75 -1.12
C LEU A 91 2.47 18.00 -2.42
N GLN A 92 1.54 18.96 -2.44
CA GLN A 92 0.61 19.17 -3.56
C GLN A 92 1.32 19.49 -4.88
N GLU A 93 2.37 20.31 -4.84
CA GLU A 93 3.10 20.66 -6.06
C GLU A 93 3.81 19.43 -6.65
N TYR A 94 4.42 18.62 -5.78
CA TYR A 94 5.05 17.37 -6.22
C TYR A 94 4.02 16.40 -6.79
N LEU A 95 2.87 16.19 -6.13
CA LEU A 95 1.85 15.26 -6.62
C LEU A 95 1.28 15.66 -7.99
N LYS A 96 1.22 16.96 -8.30
CA LYS A 96 0.78 17.46 -9.62
C LYS A 96 1.82 17.30 -10.71
N THR A 97 3.10 17.38 -10.36
CA THR A 97 4.21 17.47 -11.32
C THR A 97 5.03 16.19 -11.44
N ARG A 98 4.89 15.25 -10.48
CA ARG A 98 5.64 14.00 -10.48
C ARG A 98 5.32 13.18 -11.73
N PRO A 99 6.32 12.50 -12.34
CA PRO A 99 6.08 11.58 -13.43
C PRO A 99 5.09 10.49 -13.01
N GLN A 100 4.14 10.17 -13.88
CA GLN A 100 3.23 9.06 -13.65
C GLN A 100 3.97 7.74 -13.89
N SER A 101 4.11 6.93 -12.84
CA SER A 101 4.56 5.55 -12.94
C SER A 101 3.46 4.65 -13.52
N ALA A 102 3.85 3.50 -14.06
CA ALA A 102 2.93 2.49 -14.56
C ALA A 102 2.18 1.72 -13.44
N LEU A 103 2.62 1.90 -12.20
CA LEU A 103 1.94 1.49 -10.96
C LEU A 103 1.28 2.73 -10.35
#